data_AF-A0A960JFN1-F1
#
_entry.id   AF-A0A960JFN1-F1
#
_cell.length_a   1.000
_cell.length_b   1.000
_cell.length_c   1.000
_cell.angle_alpha   90.00
_cell.angle_beta   90.00
_cell.angle_gamma   90.00
#
_symmetry.space_group_name_H-M   'P 1'
#
loop_
_entity.id
_entity.type
_entity.pdbx_description
1 polymer ?
#
loop_
_entity_poly.entity_id
_entity_poly.type
_entity_poly.pdbx_seq_one_letter_code
_entity_poly.pdbx_strand_id
1 'polypeptide(L)'
;MKKSLSLVLATLLFVVLGCSLGGLTGKKDEAPTPAPDSTSSDTTKSDTTSSDTKSDTKSTSGNSGNLTLDNFNKLKAGMKYDEVVKILGSEGSETSSSTIGNIELKSFKWEGDKFARIYVNFKNDEMTSKSQSGLGSSSSAGDADITKAKYDEIKNGMSYDEVKKIIGSEGEQNSSSSSGSSTYSSYTWKGANYSRISISLKDDKVTSKRQSNLK
;
A
#
# COMPACT_ATOMS: atom_id res chain seq x y z
N MET A 1 -42.00 -15.18 -19.37
CA MET A 1 -42.63 -14.94 -18.05
C MET A 1 -41.76 -13.95 -17.29
N LYS A 2 -42.29 -12.76 -17.01
CA LYS A 2 -41.60 -11.67 -16.32
C LYS A 2 -41.92 -11.76 -14.82
N LYS A 3 -40.92 -11.69 -13.95
CA LYS A 3 -41.12 -11.39 -12.53
C LYS A 3 -40.16 -10.28 -12.14
N SER A 4 -40.69 -9.07 -12.10
CA SER A 4 -40.11 -7.88 -11.48
C SER A 4 -40.29 -7.97 -9.96
N LEU A 5 -39.26 -7.63 -9.19
CA LEU A 5 -39.39 -7.36 -7.76
C LEU A 5 -38.81 -5.97 -7.48
N SER A 6 -39.71 -5.02 -7.22
CA SER A 6 -39.42 -3.66 -6.76
C SER A 6 -39.06 -3.70 -5.25
N LEU A 7 -37.94 -3.09 -4.85
CA LEU A 7 -37.82 -1.77 -4.21
C LEU A 7 -38.31 -1.72 -2.75
N VAL A 8 -37.38 -1.52 -1.80
CA VAL A 8 -37.56 -0.56 -0.69
C VAL A 8 -36.22 0.10 -0.38
N LEU A 9 -36.20 1.43 -0.53
CA LEU A 9 -35.14 2.36 -0.20
C LEU A 9 -35.47 2.95 1.19
N ALA A 10 -34.53 2.91 2.14
CA ALA A 10 -34.67 3.61 3.41
C ALA A 10 -33.41 4.45 3.67
N THR A 11 -33.53 5.74 3.38
CA THR A 11 -32.59 6.80 3.76
C THR A 11 -32.93 7.29 5.17
N LEU A 12 -31.92 7.52 6.02
CA LEU A 12 -32.08 8.32 7.24
C LEU A 12 -30.85 9.20 7.45
N LEU A 13 -31.12 10.51 7.55
CA LEU A 13 -30.21 11.64 7.64
C LEU A 13 -29.81 11.97 9.10
N PHE A 14 -28.56 12.44 9.22
CA PHE A 14 -27.94 13.39 10.17
C PHE A 14 -28.57 13.70 11.54
N VAL A 15 -27.73 13.65 12.59
CA VAL A 15 -27.68 14.69 13.63
C VAL A 15 -26.22 15.03 13.94
N VAL A 16 -25.89 16.32 13.76
CA VAL A 16 -24.67 17.01 14.19
C VAL A 16 -24.94 17.65 15.54
N LEU A 17 -24.08 17.42 16.54
CA LEU A 17 -23.83 18.32 17.68
C LEU A 17 -22.42 17.98 18.20
N GLY A 18 -21.44 18.89 18.28
CA GLY A 18 -21.54 20.31 18.57
C GLY A 18 -21.19 20.52 20.05
N CYS A 19 -20.01 21.06 20.32
CA CYS A 19 -19.42 21.36 21.63
C CYS A 19 -20.37 22.11 22.58
N SER A 20 -20.22 21.93 23.90
CA SER A 20 -19.97 23.03 24.86
C SER A 20 -20.23 22.63 26.33
N LEU A 21 -19.20 22.88 27.15
CA LEU A 21 -19.17 23.43 28.51
C LEU A 21 -20.29 23.14 29.52
N GLY A 22 -19.86 22.85 30.75
CA GLY A 22 -20.42 23.51 31.94
C GLY A 22 -20.78 22.55 33.07
N GLY A 23 -19.91 22.47 34.08
CA GLY A 23 -20.30 21.95 35.39
C GLY A 23 -21.11 22.97 36.18
N LEU A 24 -21.94 22.49 37.12
CA LEU A 24 -22.16 22.99 38.49
C LEU A 24 -23.47 22.43 39.09
N THR A 25 -23.31 21.77 40.26
CA THR A 25 -24.20 21.77 41.43
C THR A 25 -25.64 21.21 41.37
N GLY A 26 -25.87 20.09 42.09
CA GLY A 26 -26.56 20.11 43.39
C GLY A 26 -28.01 19.61 43.53
N LYS A 27 -28.16 18.49 44.29
CA LYS A 27 -29.36 17.95 45.03
C LYS A 27 -30.55 17.44 44.21
N LYS A 28 -31.35 16.45 44.62
CA LYS A 28 -31.31 15.23 45.48
C LYS A 28 -32.76 14.68 45.35
N ASP A 29 -32.99 13.39 45.10
CA ASP A 29 -34.13 12.58 45.59
C ASP A 29 -34.02 11.11 45.09
N GLU A 30 -34.34 10.15 45.97
CA GLU A 30 -34.17 8.67 45.91
C GLU A 30 -34.92 7.97 44.76
N ALA A 31 -34.26 7.12 43.95
CA ALA A 31 -34.11 5.63 44.01
C ALA A 31 -35.32 4.83 43.45
N PRO A 32 -35.09 3.80 42.59
CA PRO A 32 -34.69 2.49 43.14
C PRO A 32 -33.57 1.75 42.38
N THR A 33 -32.77 1.04 43.17
CA THR A 33 -32.01 -0.21 42.97
C THR A 33 -31.84 -0.80 41.55
N PRO A 34 -30.59 -1.22 41.23
CA PRO A 34 -30.38 -2.59 40.76
C PRO A 34 -29.39 -3.37 41.64
N ALA A 35 -29.72 -4.63 41.90
CA ALA A 35 -28.83 -5.67 42.43
C ALA A 35 -28.04 -6.34 41.26
N PRO A 36 -27.15 -7.31 41.51
CA PRO A 36 -25.72 -7.10 41.75
C PRO A 36 -24.82 -7.71 40.65
N ASP A 37 -23.52 -7.43 40.82
CA ASP A 37 -22.34 -7.87 40.08
C ASP A 37 -22.36 -9.29 39.49
N SER A 38 -21.72 -9.43 38.34
CA SER A 38 -20.95 -10.62 37.99
C SER A 38 -19.56 -10.22 37.51
N THR A 39 -18.66 -10.18 38.47
CA THR A 39 -17.22 -10.30 38.34
C THR A 39 -16.85 -11.70 37.87
N SER A 40 -15.99 -11.80 36.86
CA SER A 40 -15.03 -12.90 36.73
C SER A 40 -13.84 -12.45 35.89
N SER A 41 -12.87 -11.89 36.60
CA SER A 41 -11.46 -11.93 36.24
C SER A 41 -10.92 -13.28 36.68
N ASP A 42 -10.42 -14.09 35.75
CA ASP A 42 -9.49 -15.16 36.08
C ASP A 42 -8.13 -14.88 35.44
N THR A 43 -7.13 -14.89 36.30
CA THR A 43 -5.74 -14.58 36.04
C THR A 43 -4.99 -15.90 36.09
N THR A 44 -4.38 -16.33 34.99
CA THR A 44 -3.33 -17.34 35.05
C THR A 44 -2.09 -16.86 34.31
N LYS A 45 -1.02 -16.81 35.10
CA LYS A 45 0.37 -16.44 34.80
C LYS A 45 1.16 -17.73 34.55
N SER A 46 1.97 -17.74 33.49
CA SER A 46 3.17 -18.57 33.22
C SER A 46 3.35 -18.65 31.70
N ASP A 47 4.53 -18.63 31.08
CA ASP A 47 5.90 -18.44 31.54
C ASP A 47 6.71 -17.92 30.34
N THR A 48 7.68 -17.05 30.65
CA THR A 48 8.74 -16.65 29.75
C THR A 48 9.65 -17.84 29.47
N THR A 49 9.80 -18.23 28.20
CA THR A 49 10.94 -19.01 27.74
C THR A 49 11.50 -18.34 26.50
N SER A 50 12.66 -17.71 26.69
CA SER A 50 13.56 -17.32 25.62
C SER A 50 14.07 -18.58 24.95
N SER A 51 13.81 -18.73 23.66
CA SER A 51 14.63 -19.55 22.79
C SER A 51 15.34 -18.63 21.82
N ASP A 52 16.59 -18.34 22.17
CA ASP A 52 17.61 -17.89 21.23
C ASP A 52 17.57 -18.79 19.99
N THR A 53 17.20 -18.21 18.86
CA THR A 53 17.58 -18.77 17.56
C THR A 53 18.11 -17.63 16.74
N LYS A 54 19.43 -17.46 16.90
CA LYS A 54 20.33 -16.79 15.98
C LYS A 54 20.09 -17.33 14.57
N SER A 55 19.20 -16.68 13.84
CA SER A 55 19.11 -16.86 12.39
C SER A 55 20.26 -16.07 11.80
N ASP A 56 21.33 -16.79 11.49
CA ASP A 56 22.44 -16.30 10.69
C ASP A 56 21.88 -15.79 9.35
N THR A 57 21.58 -14.49 9.31
CA THR A 57 21.34 -13.77 8.07
C THR A 57 22.67 -13.69 7.35
N LYS A 58 22.96 -14.74 6.59
CA LYS A 58 23.97 -14.72 5.53
C LYS A 58 23.47 -13.69 4.52
N SER A 59 23.89 -12.45 4.73
CA SER A 59 23.79 -11.36 3.76
C SER A 59 24.61 -11.80 2.56
N THR A 60 23.96 -12.52 1.65
CA THR A 60 24.48 -12.71 0.30
C THR A 60 24.51 -11.31 -0.28
N SER A 61 25.72 -10.73 -0.32
CA SER A 61 26.04 -9.53 -1.08
C SER A 61 25.76 -9.87 -2.56
N GLY A 62 24.48 -9.77 -2.91
CA GLY A 62 23.94 -10.02 -4.23
C GLY A 62 24.22 -8.80 -5.08
N ASN A 63 24.72 -9.05 -6.28
CA ASN A 63 25.04 -8.11 -7.35
C ASN A 63 24.08 -6.91 -7.41
N SER A 64 24.40 -5.83 -6.68
CA SER A 64 23.56 -4.64 -6.48
C SER A 64 23.28 -3.89 -7.80
N GLY A 65 24.10 -4.14 -8.82
CA GLY A 65 23.99 -3.52 -10.14
C GLY A 65 22.70 -3.84 -10.90
N ASN A 66 21.98 -4.90 -10.53
CA ASN A 66 20.72 -5.29 -11.21
C ASN A 66 19.45 -4.76 -10.53
N LEU A 67 19.54 -4.17 -9.34
CA LEU A 67 18.39 -3.55 -8.67
C LEU A 67 18.20 -2.13 -9.20
N THR A 68 17.66 -2.05 -10.42
CA THR A 68 17.39 -0.79 -11.13
C THR A 68 15.89 -0.59 -11.33
N LEU A 69 15.47 0.67 -11.53
CA LEU A 69 14.08 0.97 -11.86
C LEU A 69 13.64 0.29 -13.17
N ASP A 70 14.54 0.17 -14.14
CA ASP A 70 14.29 -0.51 -15.42
C ASP A 70 14.01 -2.00 -15.23
N ASN A 71 14.83 -2.70 -14.45
CA ASN A 71 14.60 -4.11 -14.14
C ASN A 71 13.34 -4.30 -13.30
N PHE A 72 13.09 -3.40 -12.33
CA PHE A 72 11.83 -3.39 -11.60
C PHE A 72 10.62 -3.24 -12.54
N ASN A 73 10.67 -2.35 -13.53
CA ASN A 73 9.58 -2.11 -14.48
C ASN A 73 9.31 -3.32 -15.40
N LYS A 74 10.31 -4.18 -15.65
CA LYS A 74 10.12 -5.43 -16.41
C LYS A 74 9.28 -6.47 -15.67
N LEU A 75 9.23 -6.43 -14.33
CA LEU A 75 8.46 -7.37 -13.52
C LEU A 75 6.94 -7.19 -13.75
N LYS A 76 6.23 -8.30 -13.96
CA LYS A 76 4.77 -8.30 -14.22
C LYS A 76 4.07 -9.36 -13.39
N ALA A 77 2.80 -9.11 -13.08
CA ALA A 77 1.97 -10.10 -12.40
C ALA A 77 1.93 -11.41 -13.20
N GLY A 78 1.87 -12.55 -12.51
CA GLY A 78 1.90 -13.89 -13.08
C GLY A 78 3.31 -14.47 -13.30
N MET A 79 4.37 -13.65 -13.26
CA MET A 79 5.75 -14.17 -13.35
C MET A 79 6.05 -15.16 -12.22
N LYS A 80 6.78 -16.23 -12.53
CA LYS A 80 7.28 -17.20 -11.55
C LYS A 80 8.49 -16.63 -10.79
N TYR A 81 8.78 -17.19 -9.61
CA TYR A 81 9.93 -16.72 -8.82
C TYR A 81 11.24 -16.73 -9.61
N ASP A 82 11.51 -17.79 -10.37
CA ASP A 82 12.72 -17.92 -11.19
C ASP A 82 12.85 -16.85 -12.28
N GLU A 83 11.73 -16.41 -12.86
CA GLU A 83 11.72 -15.30 -13.83
C GLU A 83 12.08 -13.98 -13.16
N VAL A 84 11.58 -13.75 -11.94
CA VAL A 84 11.91 -12.58 -11.13
C VAL A 84 13.40 -12.59 -10.75
N VAL A 85 13.93 -13.73 -10.30
CA VAL A 85 15.36 -13.91 -10.00
C VAL A 85 16.23 -13.63 -11.23
N LYS A 86 15.82 -14.10 -12.40
CA LYS A 86 16.53 -13.84 -13.66
C LYS A 86 16.56 -12.35 -14.03
N ILE A 87 15.47 -11.62 -13.78
CA ILE A 87 15.39 -10.18 -14.05
C ILE A 87 16.20 -9.36 -13.05
N LEU A 88 16.15 -9.73 -11.76
CA LEU A 88 16.83 -9.02 -10.67
C LEU A 88 18.27 -9.49 -10.45
N GLY A 89 18.68 -10.57 -11.13
CA GLY A 89 20.04 -11.09 -11.16
C GLY A 89 20.54 -11.70 -9.85
N SER A 90 19.65 -11.95 -8.89
CA SER A 90 19.96 -12.58 -7.60
C SER A 90 18.68 -13.13 -6.96
N GLU A 91 18.83 -14.09 -6.06
CA GLU A 91 17.75 -14.56 -5.20
C GLU A 91 17.35 -13.49 -4.17
N GLY A 92 16.05 -13.43 -3.88
CA GLY A 92 15.51 -12.56 -2.84
C GLY A 92 15.61 -13.22 -1.47
N SER A 93 15.67 -12.40 -0.42
CA SER A 93 15.48 -12.89 0.95
C SER A 93 14.00 -13.07 1.22
N GLU A 94 13.57 -14.27 1.60
CA GLU A 94 12.19 -14.50 2.05
C GLU A 94 11.92 -13.69 3.33
N THR A 95 10.84 -12.90 3.32
CA THR A 95 10.41 -12.11 4.48
C THR A 95 9.19 -12.68 5.17
N SER A 96 8.40 -13.48 4.46
CA SER A 96 7.27 -14.21 5.04
C SER A 96 6.84 -15.36 4.13
N SER A 97 6.28 -16.40 4.74
CA SER A 97 5.63 -17.52 4.08
C SER A 97 4.45 -17.99 4.91
N SER A 98 3.37 -18.40 4.25
CA SER A 98 2.19 -18.98 4.89
C SER A 98 1.42 -19.84 3.91
N THR A 99 0.68 -20.80 4.44
CA THR A 99 -0.20 -21.67 3.66
C THR A 99 -1.58 -21.69 4.29
N ILE A 100 -2.61 -21.40 3.50
CA ILE A 100 -4.01 -21.43 3.93
C ILE A 100 -4.78 -22.31 2.94
N GLY A 101 -5.13 -23.53 3.38
CA GLY A 101 -5.68 -24.55 2.49
C GLY A 101 -4.70 -24.87 1.35
N ASN A 102 -5.14 -24.72 0.10
CA ASN A 102 -4.33 -24.95 -1.10
C ASN A 102 -3.65 -23.67 -1.65
N ILE A 103 -3.59 -22.62 -0.84
CA ILE A 103 -2.98 -21.35 -1.24
C ILE A 103 -1.68 -21.17 -0.47
N GLU A 104 -0.57 -21.12 -1.20
CA GLU A 104 0.73 -20.71 -0.70
C GLU A 104 0.93 -19.21 -0.95
N LEU A 105 1.32 -18.47 0.08
CA LEU A 105 1.66 -17.05 0.01
C LEU A 105 3.11 -16.87 0.46
N LYS A 106 3.93 -16.25 -0.39
CA LYS A 106 5.34 -15.94 -0.08
C LYS A 106 5.64 -14.48 -0.38
N SER A 107 6.52 -13.88 0.41
CA SER A 107 7.00 -12.52 0.19
C SER A 107 8.51 -12.52 0.21
N PHE A 108 9.12 -11.84 -0.77
CA PHE A 108 10.56 -11.73 -0.91
C PHE A 108 10.99 -10.28 -0.97
N LYS A 109 12.20 -10.02 -0.48
CA LYS A 109 12.86 -8.72 -0.48
C LYS A 109 14.22 -8.83 -1.16
N TRP A 110 14.50 -7.90 -2.07
CA TRP A 110 15.84 -7.64 -2.59
C TRP A 110 16.32 -6.31 -2.02
N GLU A 111 17.55 -6.29 -1.51
CA GLU A 111 18.21 -5.08 -1.02
C GLU A 111 19.44 -4.81 -1.87
N GLY A 112 19.60 -3.56 -2.28
CA GLY A 112 20.73 -3.08 -3.05
C GLY A 112 21.47 -1.99 -2.31
N ASP A 113 22.27 -1.22 -3.05
CA ASP A 113 23.07 -0.15 -2.46
C ASP A 113 22.20 0.97 -1.88
N LYS A 114 22.72 1.62 -0.82
CA LYS A 114 22.07 2.73 -0.09
C LYS A 114 20.70 2.32 0.49
N PHE A 115 19.62 2.74 -0.17
CA PHE A 115 18.23 2.57 0.27
C PHE A 115 17.38 1.80 -0.75
N ALA A 116 18.01 1.26 -1.80
CA ALA A 116 17.36 0.49 -2.85
C ALA A 116 16.77 -0.79 -2.29
N ARG A 117 15.44 -0.95 -2.42
CA ARG A 117 14.71 -2.16 -2.00
C ARG A 117 13.61 -2.48 -2.99
N ILE A 118 13.41 -3.76 -3.25
CA ILE A 118 12.27 -4.30 -3.99
C ILE A 118 11.59 -5.33 -3.09
N TYR A 119 10.27 -5.24 -2.99
CA TYR A 119 9.43 -6.25 -2.36
C TYR A 119 8.55 -6.90 -3.43
N VAL A 120 8.42 -8.22 -3.39
CA VAL A 120 7.57 -8.98 -4.33
C VAL A 120 6.79 -10.02 -3.54
N ASN A 121 5.47 -10.08 -3.78
CA ASN A 121 4.61 -11.09 -3.18
C ASN A 121 4.13 -12.08 -4.23
N PHE A 122 4.05 -13.35 -3.83
CA PHE A 122 3.66 -14.48 -4.67
C PHE A 122 2.46 -15.19 -4.05
N LYS A 123 1.61 -15.73 -4.93
CA LYS A 123 0.53 -16.65 -4.59
C LYS A 123 0.66 -17.88 -5.49
N ASN A 124 0.82 -19.07 -4.92
CA ASN A 124 1.03 -20.31 -5.68
C ASN A 124 2.12 -20.16 -6.76
N ASP A 125 3.27 -19.60 -6.36
CA ASP A 125 4.41 -19.30 -7.24
C ASP A 125 4.13 -18.28 -8.37
N GLU A 126 3.03 -17.54 -8.31
CA GLU A 126 2.74 -16.45 -9.26
C GLU A 126 2.86 -15.09 -8.58
N MET A 127 3.68 -14.21 -9.16
CA MET A 127 3.83 -12.85 -8.68
C MET A 127 2.47 -12.14 -8.70
N THR A 128 2.03 -11.66 -7.55
CA THR A 128 0.76 -10.93 -7.40
C THR A 128 0.97 -9.43 -7.21
N SER A 129 2.12 -9.03 -6.66
CA SER A 129 2.43 -7.63 -6.44
C SER A 129 3.92 -7.38 -6.32
N LYS A 130 4.31 -6.14 -6.64
CA LYS A 130 5.65 -5.60 -6.45
C LYS A 130 5.57 -4.19 -5.87
N SER A 131 6.57 -3.81 -5.09
CA SER A 131 6.82 -2.43 -4.70
C SER A 131 8.31 -2.15 -4.62
N GLN A 132 8.69 -0.89 -4.77
CA GLN A 132 10.08 -0.46 -4.63
C GLN A 132 10.21 0.78 -3.77
N SER A 133 11.39 0.93 -3.19
CA SER A 133 11.85 2.18 -2.59
C SER A 133 13.31 2.40 -2.96
N GLY A 134 13.68 3.65 -3.26
CA GLY A 134 15.08 4.02 -3.44
C GLY A 134 15.73 3.52 -4.73
N LEU A 135 14.96 2.99 -5.69
CA LEU A 135 15.49 2.66 -7.03
C LEU A 135 15.55 3.85 -7.98
N GLY A 136 14.73 4.88 -7.74
CA GLY A 136 14.77 6.10 -8.53
C GLY A 136 16.15 6.75 -8.42
N SER A 137 16.78 7.03 -9.56
CA SER A 137 18.05 7.73 -9.57
C SER A 137 17.90 9.11 -8.93
N SER A 138 18.96 9.59 -8.28
CA SER A 138 19.07 11.00 -7.87
C SER A 138 18.88 11.96 -9.05
N SER A 139 19.05 11.50 -10.30
CA SER A 139 18.80 12.25 -11.53
C SER A 139 17.34 12.21 -12.02
N SER A 140 16.48 11.35 -11.47
CA SER A 140 15.01 11.38 -11.68
C SER A 140 14.29 12.13 -10.55
N ALA A 141 15.02 12.46 -9.48
CA ALA A 141 14.56 13.23 -8.34
C ALA A 141 14.90 14.71 -8.55
N GLY A 142 14.26 15.38 -9.50
CA GLY A 142 14.43 16.83 -9.63
C GLY A 142 13.95 17.47 -10.93
N ASP A 143 13.87 16.71 -12.03
CA ASP A 143 13.77 17.32 -13.36
C ASP A 143 12.36 17.35 -13.95
N ALA A 144 11.40 16.68 -13.33
CA ALA A 144 10.02 16.81 -13.76
C ALA A 144 9.54 18.23 -13.43
N ASP A 145 9.26 19.03 -14.47
CA ASP A 145 8.59 20.31 -14.37
C ASP A 145 7.13 20.11 -13.92
N ILE A 146 6.94 19.75 -12.66
CA ILE A 146 5.64 19.58 -12.05
C ILE A 146 5.17 20.91 -11.47
N THR A 147 3.94 21.29 -11.82
CA THR A 147 3.31 22.53 -11.38
C THR A 147 1.92 22.24 -10.84
N LYS A 148 1.38 23.17 -10.05
CA LYS A 148 -0.02 23.07 -9.63
C LYS A 148 -0.99 23.03 -10.82
N ALA A 149 -0.68 23.76 -11.90
CA ALA A 149 -1.49 23.74 -13.12
C ALA A 149 -1.55 22.34 -13.76
N LYS A 150 -0.39 21.71 -14.00
CA LYS A 150 -0.33 20.33 -14.53
C LYS A 150 -1.00 19.34 -13.59
N TYR A 151 -0.85 19.51 -12.27
CA TYR A 151 -1.59 18.70 -11.32
C TYR A 151 -3.09 18.86 -11.52
N ASP A 152 -3.63 20.08 -11.56
CA ASP A 152 -5.07 20.36 -11.66
C ASP A 152 -5.71 19.80 -12.94
N GLU A 153 -4.95 19.69 -14.03
CA GLU A 153 -5.40 19.06 -15.28
C GLU A 153 -5.65 17.55 -15.17
N ILE A 154 -4.93 16.85 -14.27
CA ILE A 154 -5.11 15.40 -14.05
C ILE A 154 -6.48 15.13 -13.41
N LYS A 155 -7.28 14.27 -14.03
CA LYS A 155 -8.62 13.90 -13.53
C LYS A 155 -8.74 12.41 -13.32
N ASN A 156 -9.64 12.01 -12.41
CA ASN A 156 -10.04 10.61 -12.29
C ASN A 156 -10.55 10.09 -13.64
N GLY A 157 -10.23 8.84 -13.95
CA GLY A 157 -10.57 8.20 -15.23
C GLY A 157 -9.56 8.42 -16.37
N MET A 158 -8.56 9.30 -16.21
CA MET A 158 -7.45 9.39 -17.18
C MET A 158 -6.59 8.13 -17.14
N SER A 159 -6.05 7.74 -18.30
CA SER A 159 -5.01 6.72 -18.43
C SER A 159 -3.64 7.23 -17.96
N TYR A 160 -2.72 6.31 -17.69
CA TYR A 160 -1.34 6.69 -17.39
C TYR A 160 -0.71 7.50 -18.55
N ASP A 161 -0.97 7.12 -19.80
CA ASP A 161 -0.46 7.84 -20.98
C ASP A 161 -1.01 9.26 -21.10
N GLU A 162 -2.27 9.50 -20.74
CA GLU A 162 -2.83 10.86 -20.67
C GLU A 162 -2.13 11.69 -19.58
N VAL A 163 -1.89 11.10 -18.40
CA VAL A 163 -1.17 11.81 -17.32
C VAL A 163 0.27 12.14 -17.73
N LYS A 164 0.97 11.22 -18.39
CA LYS A 164 2.33 11.47 -18.91
C LYS A 164 2.36 12.63 -19.89
N LYS A 165 1.38 12.74 -20.77
CA LYS A 165 1.27 13.86 -21.72
C LYS A 165 1.08 15.19 -20.99
N ILE A 166 0.27 15.22 -19.93
CA ILE A 166 0.05 16.41 -19.10
C ILE A 166 1.35 16.81 -18.38
N ILE A 167 2.04 15.86 -17.75
CA ILE A 167 3.23 16.16 -16.96
C ILE A 167 4.45 16.45 -17.86
N GLY A 168 4.54 15.76 -19.00
CA GLY A 168 5.65 15.84 -19.95
C GLY A 168 6.79 14.85 -19.67
N SER A 169 6.59 13.87 -18.78
CA SER A 169 7.60 12.85 -18.47
C SER A 169 6.98 11.56 -17.93
N GLU A 170 7.73 10.46 -18.02
CA GLU A 170 7.41 9.20 -17.35
C GLU A 170 7.49 9.38 -15.82
N GLY A 171 6.57 8.72 -15.10
CA GLY A 171 6.59 8.67 -13.65
C GLY A 171 7.42 7.50 -13.12
N GLU A 172 7.95 7.64 -11.92
CA GLU A 172 8.55 6.54 -11.17
C GLU A 172 7.42 5.63 -10.65
N GLN A 173 7.34 4.40 -11.15
CA GLN A 173 6.41 3.40 -10.63
C GLN A 173 6.86 2.98 -9.22
N ASN A 174 6.00 3.18 -8.23
CA ASN A 174 6.30 2.77 -6.85
C ASN A 174 5.80 1.35 -6.57
N SER A 175 4.67 0.96 -7.18
CA SER A 175 4.07 -0.34 -6.98
C SER A 175 3.18 -0.77 -8.15
N SER A 176 2.97 -2.08 -8.26
CA SER A 176 1.83 -2.64 -9.00
C SER A 176 1.36 -3.94 -8.38
N SER A 177 0.08 -4.24 -8.54
CA SER A 177 -0.52 -5.50 -8.11
C SER A 177 -1.69 -5.90 -9.00
N SER A 178 -2.09 -7.16 -8.90
CA SER A 178 -3.32 -7.69 -9.48
C SER A 178 -4.17 -8.35 -8.40
N SER A 179 -5.48 -8.09 -8.43
CA SER A 179 -6.46 -8.76 -7.58
C SER A 179 -7.72 -9.04 -8.39
N GLY A 180 -8.04 -10.32 -8.56
CA GLY A 180 -9.09 -10.76 -9.48
C GLY A 180 -8.77 -10.33 -10.92
N SER A 181 -9.75 -9.76 -11.60
CA SER A 181 -9.59 -9.19 -12.94
C SER A 181 -9.01 -7.77 -12.95
N SER A 182 -8.77 -7.17 -11.79
CA SER A 182 -8.32 -5.78 -11.68
C SER A 182 -6.83 -5.67 -11.42
N THR A 183 -6.24 -4.65 -12.03
CA THR A 183 -4.85 -4.25 -11.83
C THR A 183 -4.79 -2.92 -11.08
N TYR A 184 -3.76 -2.76 -10.26
CA TYR A 184 -3.50 -1.55 -9.50
C TYR A 184 -2.06 -1.12 -9.71
N SER A 185 -1.82 0.18 -9.83
CA SER A 185 -0.47 0.72 -9.91
C SER A 185 -0.41 2.09 -9.26
N SER A 186 0.79 2.49 -8.84
CA SER A 186 1.01 3.84 -8.34
C SER A 186 2.29 4.42 -8.91
N TYR A 187 2.23 5.71 -9.23
CA TYR A 187 3.33 6.44 -9.85
C TYR A 187 3.61 7.73 -9.10
N THR A 188 4.82 8.21 -9.25
CA THR A 188 5.27 9.47 -8.68
C THR A 188 6.09 10.26 -9.69
N TRP A 189 5.87 11.57 -9.70
CA TRP A 189 6.79 12.55 -10.25
C TRP A 189 7.35 13.38 -9.10
N LYS A 190 8.68 13.56 -9.08
CA LYS A 190 9.40 14.37 -8.11
C LYS A 190 9.95 15.60 -8.84
N GLY A 191 9.73 16.78 -8.27
CA GLY A 191 10.25 18.03 -8.80
C GLY A 191 11.16 18.74 -7.79
N ALA A 192 11.53 19.98 -8.12
CA ALA A 192 12.36 20.83 -7.26
C ALA A 192 11.72 21.07 -5.88
N ASN A 193 12.53 21.39 -4.88
CA ASN A 193 12.10 21.74 -3.51
C ASN A 193 11.20 20.67 -2.85
N TYR A 194 11.49 19.39 -3.08
CA TYR A 194 10.71 18.26 -2.57
C TYR A 194 9.24 18.29 -3.03
N SER A 195 8.96 18.95 -4.16
CA SER A 195 7.64 18.88 -4.78
C SER A 195 7.37 17.48 -5.33
N ARG A 196 6.11 17.06 -5.28
CA ARG A 196 5.70 15.72 -5.71
C ARG A 196 4.28 15.73 -6.24
N ILE A 197 4.05 14.98 -7.31
CA ILE A 197 2.72 14.48 -7.71
C ILE A 197 2.74 12.97 -7.54
N SER A 198 1.67 12.40 -7.02
CA SER A 198 1.48 10.94 -7.00
C SER A 198 0.05 10.59 -7.44
N ILE A 199 -0.07 9.53 -8.21
CA ILE A 199 -1.36 8.99 -8.66
C ILE A 199 -1.45 7.51 -8.30
N SER A 200 -2.68 7.04 -8.13
CA SER A 200 -2.98 5.61 -8.11
C SER A 200 -3.95 5.31 -9.24
N LEU A 201 -3.71 4.21 -9.95
CA LEU A 201 -4.57 3.74 -11.01
C LEU A 201 -5.18 2.39 -10.65
N LYS A 202 -6.40 2.18 -11.12
CA LYS A 202 -7.05 0.88 -11.21
C LYS A 202 -7.39 0.64 -12.68
N ASP A 203 -6.99 -0.48 -13.24
CA ASP A 203 -7.30 -0.85 -14.63
C ASP A 203 -6.91 0.26 -15.64
N ASP A 204 -5.71 0.82 -15.45
CA ASP A 204 -5.19 1.98 -16.20
C ASP A 204 -6.11 3.21 -16.16
N LYS A 205 -6.81 3.42 -15.04
CA LYS A 205 -7.62 4.62 -14.81
C LYS A 205 -7.25 5.25 -13.48
N VAL A 206 -6.92 6.53 -13.49
CA VAL A 206 -6.66 7.32 -12.27
C VAL A 206 -7.88 7.22 -11.36
N THR A 207 -7.66 6.71 -10.15
CA THR A 207 -8.69 6.64 -9.09
C THR A 207 -8.40 7.61 -7.96
N SER A 208 -7.13 7.99 -7.79
CA SER A 208 -6.71 8.99 -6.82
C SER A 208 -5.46 9.73 -7.29
N LYS A 209 -5.33 10.96 -6.82
CA LYS A 209 -4.19 11.85 -7.04
C LYS A 209 -3.90 12.63 -5.76
N ARG A 210 -2.62 12.94 -5.53
CA ARG A 210 -2.16 13.78 -4.42
C ARG A 210 -0.92 14.57 -4.84
N GLN A 211 -0.70 15.69 -4.18
CA GLN A 211 0.49 16.51 -4.37
C GLN A 211 1.05 16.98 -3.03
N SER A 212 2.34 17.34 -3.04
CA SER A 212 2.98 18.06 -1.94
C SER A 212 3.95 19.10 -2.50
N ASN A 213 4.07 20.23 -1.80
CA ASN A 213 5.01 21.32 -2.10
C ASN A 213 4.96 21.86 -3.54
N LEU A 214 3.84 21.70 -4.26
CA LEU A 214 3.61 22.42 -5.51
C LEU A 214 3.28 23.88 -5.24
N LYS A 215 3.83 24.76 -6.08
CA LYS A 215 3.46 26.17 -6.15
C LYS A 215 2.40 26.36 -7.24
#